data_AF-A0A654ZZ19-F1
#
_entry.id   AF-A0A654ZZ19-F1
#
_cell.length_a   1.000
_cell.length_b   1.000
_cell.length_c   1.000
_cell.angle_alpha   90.00
_cell.angle_beta   90.00
_cell.angle_gamma   90.00
#
_symmetry.space_group_name_H-M   'P 1'
#
loop_
_entity.id
_entity.type
_entity.pdbx_description
1 polymer ?
#
loop_
_entity_poly.entity_id
_entity_poly.type
_entity_poly.pdbx_seq_one_letter_code
_entity_poly.pdbx_strand_id
1 'polypeptide(L)' 'MLPNATETRIVVTGNYRAWRHFIAMRASEHADVEIRRLAIECLRQLAAVAPAVFADFEVTTLADGTEVATSPLATEA' A
#
# COMPACT_ATOMS: atom_id res chain seq x y z
N MET A 1 18.10 -25.32 6.45
CA MET A 1 17.12 -24.54 5.66
C MET A 1 16.92 -23.20 6.35
N LEU A 2 16.82 -22.09 5.61
CA LEU A 2 16.53 -20.76 6.17
C LEU A 2 15.00 -20.56 6.31
N PRO A 3 14.53 -19.83 7.34
CA PRO A 3 13.10 -19.56 7.54
C PRO A 3 12.56 -18.50 6.56
N ASN A 4 11.25 -18.47 6.33
CA ASN A 4 10.59 -17.46 5.47
C ASN A 4 10.76 -16.02 5.99
N ALA A 5 10.95 -15.83 7.30
CA ALA A 5 11.16 -14.52 7.93
C ALA A 5 12.60 -13.97 7.78
N THR A 6 13.42 -14.61 6.93
CA THR A 6 14.77 -14.10 6.63
C THR A 6 14.65 -12.77 5.91
N GLU A 7 15.35 -11.73 6.39
CA GLU A 7 15.35 -10.41 5.76
C GLU A 7 15.73 -10.49 4.28
N THR A 8 15.02 -9.73 3.45
CA THR A 8 15.37 -9.48 2.05
C THR A 8 15.37 -8.00 1.75
N ARG A 9 16.16 -7.59 0.75
CA ARG A 9 16.26 -6.19 0.29
C ARG A 9 16.01 -6.15 -1.20
N ILE A 10 15.21 -5.18 -1.62
CA ILE A 10 14.78 -5.05 -3.01
C ILE A 10 14.66 -3.58 -3.39
N VAL A 11 15.01 -3.25 -4.64
CA VAL A 11 14.69 -1.97 -5.27
C VAL A 11 13.46 -2.18 -6.14
N VAL A 12 12.41 -1.41 -5.90
CA VAL A 12 11.15 -1.47 -6.66
C VAL A 12 10.93 -0.15 -7.37
N THR A 13 10.71 -0.21 -8.68
CA THR A 13 10.35 0.95 -9.50
C THR A 13 9.03 0.68 -10.20
N GLY A 14 8.18 1.70 -10.30
CA GLY A 14 6.89 1.61 -10.96
C GLY A 14 6.39 2.99 -11.37
N ASN A 15 5.59 3.06 -12.43
CA ASN A 15 4.85 4.28 -12.75
C ASN A 15 3.69 4.48 -11.75
N TYR A 16 3.07 5.66 -11.75
CA TYR A 16 2.01 5.95 -10.78
C TYR A 16 0.81 5.02 -10.89
N ARG A 17 0.43 4.57 -12.09
CA ARG A 17 -0.67 3.61 -12.27
C ARG A 17 -0.37 2.28 -11.58
N ALA A 18 0.84 1.75 -11.75
CA ALA A 18 1.28 0.52 -11.10
C ALA A 18 1.27 0.65 -9.57
N TRP A 19 1.74 1.79 -9.05
CA TRP A 19 1.69 2.07 -7.62
C TRP A 19 0.26 2.17 -7.09
N ARG A 20 -0.63 2.88 -7.77
CA ARG A 20 -2.04 2.97 -7.39
C ARG A 20 -2.70 1.59 -7.32
N HIS A 21 -2.48 0.74 -8.33
CA HIS A 21 -3.00 -0.63 -8.33
C HIS A 21 -2.40 -1.47 -7.19
N PHE A 22 -1.09 -1.40 -6.97
CA PHE A 22 -0.43 -2.08 -5.85
C PHE A 22 -1.04 -1.67 -4.50
N ILE A 23 -1.23 -0.37 -4.27
CA ILE A 23 -1.82 0.16 -3.03
C ILE A 23 -3.26 -0.34 -2.88
N ALA A 24 -4.09 -0.26 -3.92
CA ALA A 24 -5.47 -0.74 -3.87
C ALA A 24 -5.57 -2.24 -3.49
N MET A 25 -4.67 -3.05 -4.05
CA MET A 25 -4.66 -4.50 -3.78
C MET A 25 -4.07 -4.85 -2.41
N ARG A 26 -3.05 -4.10 -1.94
CA ARG A 26 -2.24 -4.49 -0.78
C ARG A 26 -2.51 -3.69 0.49
N ALA A 27 -3.00 -2.46 0.40
CA ALA A 27 -3.43 -1.67 1.55
C ALA A 27 -4.87 -2.01 1.98
N SER A 28 -5.32 -3.26 1.79
CA SER A 28 -6.68 -3.72 2.09
C SER A 28 -6.70 -4.64 3.31
N GLU A 29 -7.85 -4.74 3.99
CA GLU A 29 -8.03 -5.65 5.13
C GLU A 29 -7.77 -7.12 4.77
N HIS A 30 -8.00 -7.48 3.50
CA HIS A 30 -7.82 -8.84 2.97
C HIS A 30 -6.35 -9.20 2.73
N ALA A 31 -5.43 -8.23 2.76
CA ALA A 31 -4.02 -8.45 2.56
C ALA A 31 -3.32 -8.83 3.87
N ASP A 32 -2.25 -9.62 3.76
CA ASP A 32 -1.35 -9.89 4.88
C ASP A 32 -0.87 -8.58 5.52
N VAL A 33 -0.80 -8.54 6.85
CA VAL A 33 -0.47 -7.34 7.63
C VAL A 33 0.91 -6.79 7.24
N GLU A 34 1.88 -7.65 6.92
CA GLU A 34 3.24 -7.21 6.58
C GLU A 34 3.26 -6.42 5.26
N ILE A 35 2.65 -6.95 4.19
CA ILE A 35 2.61 -6.27 2.90
C ILE A 35 1.66 -5.06 2.91
N ARG A 36 0.62 -5.09 3.75
CA ARG A 36 -0.26 -3.95 3.98
C ARG A 36 0.48 -2.78 4.61
N ARG A 37 1.28 -3.04 5.65
CA ARG A 37 2.14 -2.01 6.25
C ARG A 37 3.10 -1.40 5.23
N LEU A 38 3.71 -2.24 4.39
CA LEU A 38 4.56 -1.76 3.28
C LEU A 38 3.77 -0.86 2.31
N ALA A 39 2.57 -1.27 1.91
CA ALA A 39 1.74 -0.51 0.97
C ALA A 39 1.30 0.86 1.52
N ILE A 40 0.93 0.92 2.80
CA ILE A 40 0.59 2.18 3.49
C ILE A 40 1.79 3.13 3.52
N GLU A 41 2.98 2.62 3.84
CA GLU A 41 4.18 3.45 3.87
C GLU A 41 4.56 3.96 2.47
N CYS A 42 4.46 3.11 1.44
CA CYS A 42 4.63 3.55 0.06
C CYS A 42 3.62 4.64 -0.33
N LEU A 43 2.33 4.48 0.03
CA LEU A 43 1.29 5.47 -0.25
C LEU A 43 1.65 6.83 0.36
N ARG A 44 2.10 6.89 1.62
CA ARG A 44 2.48 8.14 2.27
C ARG A 44 3.61 8.86 1.53
N GLN A 45 4.66 8.13 1.16
CA GLN A 45 5.79 8.72 0.44
C GLN A 45 5.39 9.17 -0.96
N LEU A 46 4.58 8.38 -1.67
CA LEU A 46 4.08 8.72 -2.99
C LEU A 46 3.13 9.92 -2.97
N ALA A 47 2.25 10.02 -1.97
CA ALA A 47 1.36 11.15 -1.78
C ALA A 47 2.13 12.44 -1.45
N ALA A 48 3.28 12.34 -0.76
CA ALA A 48 4.16 13.49 -0.56
C ALA A 48 4.82 13.97 -1.86
N VAL A 49 5.19 13.05 -2.76
CA VAL A 49 5.84 13.38 -4.05
C VAL A 49 4.83 13.84 -5.11
N ALA A 50 3.64 13.22 -5.16
CA ALA A 50 2.62 13.49 -6.16
C ALA A 50 1.21 13.55 -5.53
N PRO A 51 0.91 14.60 -4.73
CA PRO A 51 -0.33 14.67 -3.94
C PRO A 51 -1.60 14.46 -4.75
N ALA A 52 -1.74 15.16 -5.88
CA ALA A 52 -2.94 15.06 -6.73
C ALA A 52 -3.15 13.67 -7.34
N VAL A 53 -2.10 12.86 -7.47
CA VAL A 53 -2.17 11.52 -8.06
C VAL A 53 -2.66 10.47 -7.06
N PHE A 54 -2.55 10.74 -5.75
CA PHE A 54 -2.90 9.80 -4.68
C PHE A 54 -3.91 10.38 -3.68
N ALA A 55 -4.47 11.57 -3.95
CA ALA A 55 -5.38 12.29 -3.04
C ALA A 55 -6.72 11.58 -2.79
N ASP A 56 -7.09 10.62 -3.63
CA ASP A 56 -8.31 9.83 -3.51
C ASP A 56 -8.17 8.62 -2.58
N PHE A 57 -6.97 8.35 -2.06
CA PHE A 57 -6.76 7.32 -1.04
C PHE A 57 -6.95 7.89 0.37
N GLU A 58 -7.85 7.29 1.14
CA GLU A 58 -8.06 7.60 2.56
C GLU A 58 -7.47 6.49 3.43
N VAL A 59 -6.59 6.87 4.37
CA VAL A 59 -6.01 5.93 5.34
C VAL A 59 -6.88 5.89 6.60
N THR A 60 -7.27 4.69 7.02
CA THR A 60 -8.03 4.47 8.26
C THR A 60 -7.33 3.44 9.14
N THR A 61 -7.45 3.64 10.45
CA THR A 61 -6.93 2.70 11.45
C THR A 61 -8.06 1.76 11.90
N LEU A 62 -7.80 0.46 11.84
CA LEU A 62 -8.72 -0.58 12.29
C LEU A 62 -8.67 -0.74 13.81
N ALA A 63 -9.60 -1.53 14.35
CA ALA A 63 -9.69 -1.80 15.78
C ALA A 63 -8.44 -2.49 16.37
N ASP A 64 -7.67 -3.20 15.56
CA ASP A 64 -6.41 -3.85 15.95
C ASP A 64 -5.18 -2.92 15.86
N GLY A 65 -5.38 -1.65 15.48
CA GLY A 65 -4.33 -0.66 15.31
C GLY A 65 -3.60 -0.74 13.97
N THR A 66 -3.94 -1.70 13.09
CA THR A 66 -3.40 -1.75 11.72
C THR A 66 -4.09 -0.73 10.83
N GLU A 67 -3.43 -0.36 9.73
CA GLU A 67 -3.93 0.67 8.81
C GLU A 67 -4.28 0.08 7.45
N VAL A 68 -5.33 0.61 6.84
CA VAL A 68 -5.77 0.31 5.48
C VAL A 68 -5.94 1.60 4.69
N ALA A 69 -5.94 1.50 3.37
CA ALA A 69 -6.25 2.60 2.49
C ALA A 69 -7.33 2.20 1.49
N THR A 70 -8.36 3.03 1.36
CA THR A 70 -9.45 2.83 0.40
C THR A 70 -9.51 4.00 -0.58
N SER A 71 -9.88 3.71 -1.83
CA SER A 71 -10.15 4.73 -2.84
C SER A 71 -11.37 4.30 -3.66
N PRO A 72 -12.33 5.20 -3.93
CA PRO A 72 -13.47 4.90 -4.79
C PRO A 72 -13.09 4.79 -6.28
N LEU A 73 -11.86 5.15 -6.66
CA LEU A 73 -11.40 5.22 -8.05
C LEU A 73 -10.31 4.17 -8.37
N ALA A 74 -9.94 3.33 -7.40
CA ALA A 74 -8.83 2.40 -7.54
C ALA A 74 -9.25 0.94 -7.68
N THR A 75 -10.48 0.59 -7.32
CA THR A 75 -11.08 -0.71 -7.68
C THR A 75 -11.43 -0.71 -9.16
N GLU A 76 -10.79 -1.59 -9.93
CA GLU A 76 -11.24 -1.88 -11.30
C GLU A 76 -12.70 -2.36 -11.25
N ALA A 77 -13.54 -1.85 -12.15
CA ALA A 77 -14.91 -2.31 -12.32
C ALA A 77 -14.96 -3.76 -12.83
#